data_AF-A0A653ZTB2-F1
#
_entry.id   AF-A0A653ZTB2-F1
#
_cell.length_a   1.000
_cell.length_b   1.000
_cell.length_c   1.000
_cell.angle_alpha   90.00
_cell.angle_beta   90.00
_cell.angle_gamma   90.00
#
_symmetry.space_group_name_H-M   'P 1'
#
loop_
_entity.id
_entity.type
_entity.pdbx_description
1 polymer ?
#
loop_
_entity_poly.entity_id
_entity_poly.type
_entity_poly.pdbx_seq_one_letter_code
_entity_poly.pdbx_strand_id
1 'polypeptide(L)'
;MVTIKSSQLRLLRNSDYPVLRGTLLKVSNEKAYLYTNGFIPYYDTYPGAYVPMPLSIENIGETPIVDICKEILALTKMNFNNCSYCDGLPITIQFSKKVGEIIQYFPKDIENPPNKYFFYM
;
A
#
# COMPACT_ATOMS: atom_id res chain seq x y z
N MET A 1 11.10 12.36 5.04
CA MET A 1 11.30 11.18 4.17
C MET A 1 10.49 10.02 4.74
N VAL A 2 9.61 9.41 3.94
CA VAL A 2 8.80 8.25 4.34
C VAL A 2 9.33 6.99 3.63
N THR A 3 9.55 5.92 4.39
CA THR A 3 9.99 4.62 3.90
C THR A 3 8.89 3.59 4.13
N ILE A 4 8.56 2.82 3.10
CA ILE A 4 7.54 1.76 3.15
C ILE A 4 8.20 0.43 2.77
N LYS A 5 8.12 -0.57 3.64
CA LYS A 5 8.68 -1.92 3.43
C LYS A 5 7.67 -2.99 3.84
N SER A 6 7.78 -4.18 3.26
CA SER A 6 7.05 -5.34 3.78
C SER A 6 7.63 -5.76 5.14
N SER A 7 6.77 -6.22 6.05
CA SER A 7 7.16 -6.72 7.36
C SER A 7 6.68 -8.16 7.57
N GLN A 8 7.49 -8.95 8.28
CA GLN A 8 7.12 -10.30 8.72
C GLN A 8 6.38 -10.31 10.07
N LEU A 9 6.24 -9.14 10.72
CA LEU A 9 5.51 -9.02 11.97
C LEU A 9 4.03 -9.36 11.75
N ARG A 10 3.46 -10.23 12.59
CA ARG A 10 2.05 -10.60 12.54
C ARG A 10 1.35 -10.23 13.84
N LEU A 11 0.24 -9.51 13.71
CA LEU A 11 -0.70 -9.24 14.78
C LEU A 11 -1.80 -10.29 14.71
N LEU A 12 -2.18 -10.81 15.87
CA LEU A 12 -3.24 -11.79 16.00
C LEU A 12 -4.41 -11.15 16.74
N ARG A 13 -5.62 -11.55 16.34
CA ARG A 13 -6.87 -11.18 17.00
C ARG A 13 -7.58 -12.46 17.40
N ASN A 14 -8.28 -12.44 18.53
CA ASN A 14 -9.13 -13.56 18.94
C ASN A 14 -10.42 -13.59 18.08
N SER A 15 -10.30 -14.10 16.86
CA SER A 15 -11.36 -14.19 15.85
C SER A 15 -10.92 -15.17 14.75
N ASP A 16 -11.88 -15.76 14.04
CA ASP A 16 -11.63 -16.64 12.90
C ASP A 16 -10.99 -15.90 11.70
N TYR A 17 -11.12 -14.58 11.66
CA TYR A 17 -10.55 -13.73 10.62
C TYR A 17 -9.33 -12.94 11.11
N PRO A 18 -8.40 -12.60 10.18
CA PRO A 18 -7.23 -11.79 10.52
C PRO A 18 -7.62 -10.40 11.05
N VAL A 19 -6.60 -9.65 11.49
CA VAL A 19 -6.80 -8.26 11.94
C VAL A 19 -7.52 -7.41 10.90
N LEU A 20 -8.21 -6.38 11.37
CA LEU A 20 -8.97 -5.49 10.49
C LEU A 20 -8.03 -4.73 9.55
N ARG A 21 -8.49 -4.49 8.34
CA ARG A 21 -7.86 -3.49 7.47
C ARG A 21 -7.83 -2.15 8.18
N GLY A 22 -6.65 -1.52 8.24
CA GLY A 22 -6.41 -0.26 8.93
C GLY A 22 -5.91 -0.43 10.36
N THR A 23 -5.76 -1.66 10.87
CA THR A 23 -5.08 -1.88 12.15
C THR A 23 -3.65 -1.32 12.10
N LEU A 24 -3.34 -0.46 13.07
CA LEU A 24 -2.06 0.23 13.20
C LEU A 24 -1.38 -0.19 14.50
N LEU A 25 -0.16 -0.70 14.42
CA LEU A 25 0.74 -0.83 15.56
C LEU A 25 1.75 0.31 15.51
N LYS A 26 1.57 1.32 16.35
CA LYS A 26 2.56 2.39 16.55
C LYS A 26 3.66 1.89 17.48
N VAL A 27 4.91 1.92 17.03
CA VAL A 27 6.08 1.53 17.83
C VAL A 27 6.76 2.76 18.43
N SER A 28 6.91 3.81 17.64
CA SER A 28 7.46 5.10 18.06
C SER A 28 6.80 6.24 17.28
N ASN A 29 7.28 7.47 17.45
CA ASN A 29 6.83 8.59 16.62
C ASN A 29 7.35 8.50 15.16
N GLU A 30 8.34 7.66 14.91
CA GLU A 30 9.01 7.53 13.62
C GLU A 30 8.72 6.19 12.96
N LYS A 31 8.19 5.20 13.70
CA LYS A 31 7.99 3.83 13.19
C LYS A 31 6.62 3.27 13.56
N ALA A 32 5.96 2.68 12.57
CA ALA A 32 4.70 1.97 12.75
C ALA A 32 4.54 0.79 11.76
N TYR A 33 3.62 -0.12 12.08
CA TYR A 33 3.19 -1.18 11.18
C TYR A 33 1.70 -1.02 10.86
N LEU A 34 1.37 -0.93 9.58
CA LEU A 34 0.01 -0.70 9.10
C LEU A 34 -0.50 -1.89 8.29
N TYR A 35 -1.64 -2.44 8.66
CA TYR A 35 -2.35 -3.43 7.87
C TYR A 35 -3.17 -2.75 6.77
N THR A 36 -2.63 -2.67 5.56
CA THR A 36 -3.36 -2.19 4.37
C THR A 36 -4.33 -3.24 3.82
N ASN A 37 -4.09 -4.51 4.16
CA ASN A 37 -4.94 -5.67 3.88
C ASN A 37 -5.31 -6.35 5.21
N GLY A 38 -6.52 -6.88 5.29
CA GLY A 38 -7.03 -7.53 6.49
C GLY A 38 -8.54 -7.75 6.37
N PHE A 39 -9.19 -8.15 7.46
CA PHE A 39 -10.63 -8.30 7.51
C PHE A 39 -11.34 -7.00 7.11
N ILE A 40 -12.31 -7.09 6.20
CA ILE A 40 -13.11 -5.96 5.70
C ILE A 40 -14.55 -6.14 6.20
N PRO A 41 -15.02 -5.32 7.15
CA PRO A 41 -16.38 -5.45 7.70
C PRO A 41 -17.49 -5.40 6.64
N TYR A 42 -17.30 -4.60 5.58
CA TYR A 42 -18.28 -4.51 4.49
C TYR A 42 -18.48 -5.84 3.73
N TYR A 43 -17.45 -6.67 3.63
CA TYR A 43 -17.52 -7.99 3.00
C TYR A 43 -17.74 -9.12 4.00
N ASP A 44 -17.70 -8.82 5.30
CA ASP A 44 -17.67 -9.80 6.39
C ASP A 44 -16.61 -10.90 6.19
N THR A 45 -15.52 -10.58 5.50
CA THR A 45 -14.46 -11.54 5.19
C THR A 45 -13.14 -10.84 4.83
N TYR A 46 -12.09 -11.64 4.65
CA TYR A 46 -10.82 -11.20 4.08
C TYR A 46 -10.63 -11.87 2.70
N PRO A 47 -10.62 -11.11 1.60
CA PRO A 47 -10.58 -11.69 0.25
C PRO A 47 -9.18 -12.14 -0.21
N GLY A 48 -8.14 -11.99 0.61
CA GLY A 48 -6.78 -12.33 0.21
C GLY A 48 -6.44 -13.81 0.40
N ALA A 49 -5.59 -14.34 -0.48
CA ALA A 49 -5.22 -15.76 -0.48
C ALA A 49 -4.27 -16.17 0.66
N TYR A 50 -3.49 -15.23 1.21
CA TYR A 50 -2.46 -15.49 2.21
C TYR A 50 -2.69 -14.67 3.47
N VAL A 51 -2.19 -15.15 4.62
CA VAL A 51 -2.25 -14.40 5.88
C VAL A 51 -1.67 -12.99 5.69
N PRO A 52 -2.45 -11.92 5.97
CA PRO A 52 -2.05 -10.56 5.64
C PRO A 52 -0.75 -10.17 6.36
N MET A 53 0.08 -9.42 5.65
CA MET A 53 1.33 -8.87 6.16
C MET A 53 1.22 -7.34 6.23
N PRO A 54 1.65 -6.70 7.33
CA PRO A 54 1.61 -5.26 7.44
C PRO A 54 2.75 -4.61 6.66
N LEU A 55 2.56 -3.35 6.31
CA LEU A 55 3.61 -2.47 5.84
C LEU A 55 4.35 -1.89 7.05
N SER A 56 5.68 -2.03 7.09
CA SER A 56 6.54 -1.25 7.96
C SER A 56 6.68 0.15 7.38
N ILE A 57 6.33 1.15 8.18
CA ILE A 57 6.40 2.57 7.80
C ILE A 57 7.37 3.24 8.74
N GLU A 58 8.38 3.90 8.16
CA GLU A 58 9.33 4.74 8.88
C GLU A 58 9.25 6.16 8.33
N ASN A 59 9.22 7.16 9.21
CA ASN A 59 9.17 8.57 8.85
C ASN A 59 10.31 9.33 9.54
N ILE A 60 11.10 10.02 8.74
CA ILE A 60 12.08 11.02 9.17
C ILE A 60 11.51 12.38 8.74
N GLY A 61 10.69 12.99 9.59
CA GLY A 61 10.00 14.24 9.29
C GLY A 61 9.07 14.66 10.43
N GLU A 62 8.49 15.85 10.32
CA GLU A 62 7.69 16.46 11.40
C GLU A 62 6.24 15.96 11.44
N THR A 63 5.72 15.45 10.32
CA THR A 63 4.34 14.94 10.25
C THR A 63 4.18 13.71 11.16
N PRO A 64 3.14 13.66 12.01
CA PRO A 64 2.88 12.51 12.85
C PRO A 64 2.71 11.22 12.04
N ILE A 65 3.38 10.14 12.46
CA ILE A 65 3.34 8.84 11.77
C ILE A 65 1.91 8.30 11.56
N VAL A 66 0.99 8.63 12.47
CA VAL A 66 -0.42 8.22 12.39
C VAL A 66 -1.11 8.87 11.20
N ASP A 67 -0.83 10.13 10.91
CA ASP A 67 -1.45 10.84 9.79
C ASP A 67 -0.87 10.36 8.45
N ILE A 68 0.44 10.10 8.41
CA ILE A 68 1.08 9.40 7.27
C ILE A 68 0.42 8.04 7.03
N CYS A 69 0.14 7.26 8.09
CA CYS A 69 -0.52 5.97 7.95
C CYS A 69 -1.96 6.09 7.41
N LYS A 70 -2.71 7.13 7.83
CA LYS A 70 -4.05 7.41 7.28
C LYS A 70 -3.99 7.74 5.80
N GLU A 71 -3.04 8.58 5.39
CA GLU A 71 -2.83 8.94 3.98
C GLU A 71 -2.45 7.72 3.15
N ILE A 72 -1.51 6.88 3.62
CA ILE A 72 -1.16 5.61 2.96
C ILE A 72 -2.40 4.73 2.81
N LEU A 73 -3.21 4.57 3.87
CA LEU A 73 -4.42 3.77 3.86
C LEU A 73 -5.49 4.32 2.90
N ALA A 74 -5.56 5.64 2.72
CA ALA A 74 -6.45 6.27 1.74
C ALA A 74 -5.93 6.04 0.32
N LEU A 75 -4.63 6.21 0.08
CA LEU A 75 -4.00 6.01 -1.23
C LEU A 75 -4.10 4.56 -1.75
N THR A 76 -4.29 3.57 -0.87
CA THR A 76 -4.56 2.18 -1.34
C THR A 76 -5.96 1.99 -1.92
N LYS A 77 -6.87 2.95 -1.76
CA LYS A 77 -8.24 2.94 -2.31
C LYS A 77 -8.35 3.70 -3.63
N MET A 78 -7.27 4.35 -4.08
CA MET A 78 -7.30 5.32 -5.18
C MET A 78 -6.91 4.72 -6.54
N ASN A 79 -6.93 3.40 -6.67
CA ASN A 79 -6.71 2.76 -7.96
C ASN A 79 -8.01 2.72 -8.76
N PHE A 80 -8.09 3.58 -9.79
CA PHE A 80 -9.26 3.66 -10.67
C PHE A 80 -9.23 2.64 -11.83
N ASN A 81 -8.19 1.82 -11.94
CA ASN A 81 -8.07 0.83 -13.02
C ASN A 81 -8.60 -0.56 -12.64
N ASN A 82 -9.06 -0.75 -11.40
CA ASN A 82 -9.72 -1.98 -10.99
C ASN A 82 -10.94 -1.68 -10.11
N CYS A 83 -11.81 -2.69 -9.95
CA CYS A 83 -12.98 -2.62 -9.06
C CYS A 83 -12.71 -3.28 -7.70
N SER A 84 -11.43 -3.50 -7.34
CA SER A 84 -11.07 -4.10 -6.06
C SER A 84 -11.40 -3.13 -4.94
N TYR A 85 -11.71 -3.67 -3.75
CA TYR A 85 -12.00 -2.80 -2.61
C TYR A 85 -10.80 -1.92 -2.27
N CYS A 86 -9.59 -2.48 -2.25
CA CYS A 86 -8.34 -1.77 -2.03
C CYS A 86 -7.19 -2.61 -2.57
N ASP A 87 -6.07 -1.94 -2.83
CA ASP A 87 -4.81 -2.61 -3.11
C ASP A 87 -3.93 -2.73 -1.85
N GLY A 88 -2.87 -3.52 -1.92
CA GLY A 88 -1.94 -3.70 -0.80
C GLY A 88 -0.96 -2.54 -0.61
N LEU A 89 -0.65 -1.80 -1.67
CA LEU A 89 0.31 -0.68 -1.67
C LEU A 89 -0.38 0.63 -2.08
N PRO A 90 0.10 1.80 -1.61
CA PRO A 90 -0.45 3.07 -2.05
C PRO A 90 -0.27 3.25 -3.56
N ILE A 91 -1.27 3.84 -4.23
CA ILE A 91 -1.28 4.02 -5.69
C ILE A 91 -0.02 4.71 -6.21
N THR A 92 0.56 5.64 -5.45
CA THR A 92 1.79 6.36 -5.82
C THR A 92 2.96 5.41 -6.07
N ILE A 93 3.17 4.42 -5.20
CA ILE A 93 4.24 3.41 -5.36
C ILE A 93 3.89 2.44 -6.49
N GLN A 94 2.65 1.99 -6.56
CA GLN A 94 2.24 1.03 -7.59
C GLN A 94 2.37 1.61 -8.99
N PHE A 95 1.86 2.83 -9.19
CA PHE A 95 1.92 3.52 -10.48
C PHE A 95 3.37 3.80 -10.90
N SER A 96 4.22 4.31 -10.00
CA SER A 96 5.64 4.53 -10.30
C SER A 96 6.37 3.25 -10.70
N LYS A 97 6.07 2.12 -10.04
CA LYS A 97 6.64 0.81 -10.43
C LYS A 97 6.19 0.37 -11.81
N LYS A 98 4.88 0.40 -12.08
CA LYS A 98 4.34 0.01 -13.40
C LYS A 98 4.86 0.87 -14.54
N VAL A 99 4.92 2.20 -14.35
CA VAL A 99 5.50 3.09 -15.35
C VAL A 99 6.98 2.78 -15.57
N GLY A 100 7.75 2.52 -14.51
CA GLY A 100 9.13 2.07 -14.62
C GLY A 100 9.29 0.76 -15.39
N GLU A 101 8.40 -0.21 -15.14
CA GLU A 101 8.33 -1.49 -15.86
C GLU A 101 7.97 -1.35 -17.34
N ILE A 102 7.28 -0.27 -17.74
CA ILE A 102 7.00 0.02 -19.15
C ILE A 102 8.21 0.69 -19.80
N ILE A 103 8.77 1.70 -19.15
CA ILE A 103 9.87 2.50 -19.69
C ILE A 103 11.13 1.66 -19.94
N GLN A 104 11.38 0.62 -19.14
CA GLN A 104 12.54 -0.28 -19.34
C GLN A 104 12.54 -1.00 -20.71
N TYR A 105 11.39 -1.10 -21.39
CA TYR A 105 11.28 -1.75 -22.70
C TYR A 105 11.43 -0.76 -23.87
N PHE A 106 11.63 0.53 -23.59
CA PHE A 106 11.78 1.52 -24.66
C PHE A 106 13.12 1.38 -25.38
N PRO A 107 13.14 1.57 -26.71
CA PRO A 107 14.40 1.70 -27.46
C PRO A 107 15.24 2.84 -26.90
N LYS A 108 16.57 2.68 -26.89
CA LYS A 108 17.49 3.68 -26.33
C LYS A 108 17.50 5.01 -27.10
N ASP A 109 17.08 4.96 -28.34
CA ASP A 109 17.05 6.04 -29.33
C ASP A 109 15.69 6.76 -29.39
N ILE A 110 14.76 6.49 -28.46
CA ILE A 110 13.48 7.19 -28.40
C ILE A 110 13.67 8.65 -27.95
N GLU A 111 13.38 9.61 -28.84
CA GLU A 111 13.50 11.04 -28.50
C GLU A 111 12.32 11.55 -27.65
N ASN A 112 11.12 10.99 -27.85
CA ASN A 112 9.89 11.48 -27.22
C ASN A 112 9.02 10.31 -26.70
N PRO A 113 9.31 9.78 -25.50
CA PRO A 113 8.46 8.77 -24.88
C PRO A 113 7.06 9.32 -24.55
N PRO A 114 6.00 8.50 -24.61
CA PRO A 114 4.67 8.88 -24.14
C PRO A 114 4.70 9.33 -22.68
N ASN A 115 3.95 10.38 -22.35
CA ASN A 115 3.85 10.95 -20.99
C ASN A 115 2.51 10.67 -20.28
N LYS A 116 1.61 9.90 -20.92
CA LYS A 116 0.27 9.58 -20.41
C LYS A 116 0.13 8.07 -20.21
N TYR A 117 -0.02 7.66 -18.95
CA TYR A 117 -0.12 6.24 -18.56
C TYR A 117 -1.44 5.92 -17.84
N PHE A 118 -2.54 6.62 -18.17
CA PHE A 118 -3.81 6.53 -17.45
C PHE A 118 -4.38 5.10 -17.34
N PHE A 119 -4.20 4.29 -18.39
CA PHE A 119 -4.78 2.95 -18.52
C PHE A 119 -3.81 1.81 -18.20
N TYR A 120 -2.65 2.12 -17.62
CA TYR A 120 -1.58 1.13 -17.40
C TYR A 120 -1.50 0.66 -15.93
N MET A 121 -2.53 0.95 -15.13
CA MET A 121 -2.65 0.45 -13.75
C MET A 121 -3.61 -0.73 -13.65
#